data_AF-A0A939X046-F1
#
_entry.id   AF-A0A939X046-F1
#
_cell.length_a   1.000
_cell.length_b   1.000
_cell.length_c   1.000
_cell.angle_alpha   90.00
_cell.angle_beta   90.00
_cell.angle_gamma   90.00
#
_symmetry.space_group_name_H-M   'P 1'
#
loop_
_entity.id
_entity.type
_entity.pdbx_description
1 polymer ?
#
loop_
_entity_poly.entity_id
_entity_poly.type
_entity_poly.pdbx_seq_one_letter_code
_entity_poly.pdbx_strand_id
1 'polypeptide(L)'
;VKPEKNGIVDAEKLLEKVNEDTLLVCLMAVNNETGAVQPVYKVADGLIKRCQGKRKPKFHVDAVQAAGKIPLQLSHPGIDSAAISAHKLRGPRGIGLLYLAKRQESFLRGGGQEGGLRAGTENVAGALALAACLEKYVISPTNSARYNAQLETTAQFVKDISALKGCKIIPEMRTGLSAEESAGLFSPWIVQASFDGIPGEVMVRALSEKGFSISTGSACSAKKLSRPILEAMGIKKDQASTAVRFSFGTETTAEDTNALIQALTEIRALFKI
;
A
#
# COMPACT_ATOMS: atom_id res chain seq x y z
N VAL A 1 -3.09 -16.97 1.47
CA VAL A 1 -1.85 -17.25 2.23
C VAL A 1 -1.61 -16.10 3.19
N LYS A 2 -1.24 -16.38 4.44
CA LYS A 2 -0.95 -15.31 5.41
C LYS A 2 0.42 -14.68 5.07
N PRO A 3 0.60 -13.36 5.25
CA PRO A 3 1.92 -12.76 5.16
C PRO A 3 2.82 -13.27 6.28
N GLU A 4 4.14 -13.19 6.06
CA GLU A 4 5.14 -13.40 7.11
C GLU A 4 5.17 -12.19 8.08
N LYS A 5 6.01 -12.26 9.12
CA LYS A 5 6.16 -11.18 10.12
C LYS A 5 6.54 -9.82 9.51
N ASN A 6 7.16 -9.83 8.34
CA ASN A 6 7.51 -8.63 7.57
C ASN A 6 6.35 -8.05 6.74
N GLY A 7 5.15 -8.63 6.82
CA GLY A 7 3.99 -8.21 6.04
C GLY A 7 4.03 -8.63 4.56
N ILE A 8 5.06 -9.36 4.14
CA ILE A 8 5.24 -9.85 2.76
C ILE A 8 4.79 -11.31 2.69
N VAL A 9 4.00 -11.65 1.67
CA VAL A 9 3.59 -13.03 1.40
C VAL A 9 4.77 -13.81 0.81
N ASP A 10 5.00 -15.03 1.30
CA ASP A 10 5.92 -15.96 0.68
C ASP A 10 5.33 -16.46 -0.66
N ALA A 11 6.03 -16.15 -1.76
CA ALA A 11 5.59 -16.50 -3.10
C ALA A 11 5.50 -18.02 -3.31
N GLU A 12 6.46 -18.79 -2.78
CA GLU A 12 6.47 -20.25 -2.94
C GLU A 12 5.31 -20.87 -2.16
N LYS A 13 5.07 -20.46 -0.90
CA LYS A 13 3.90 -20.93 -0.13
C LYS A 13 2.58 -20.57 -0.81
N LEU A 14 2.51 -19.45 -1.53
CA LEU A 14 1.36 -19.10 -2.35
C LEU A 14 1.21 -20.05 -3.53
N LEU A 15 2.29 -20.29 -4.28
CA LEU A 15 2.30 -21.16 -5.46
C LEU A 15 2.03 -22.63 -5.12
N GLU A 16 2.44 -23.10 -3.96
CA GLU A 16 2.12 -24.44 -3.45
C GLU A 16 0.62 -24.65 -3.23
N LYS A 17 -0.13 -23.59 -2.92
CA LYS A 17 -1.59 -23.63 -2.77
C LYS A 17 -2.34 -23.60 -4.11
N VAL A 18 -1.65 -23.33 -5.21
CA VAL A 18 -2.23 -23.33 -6.56
C VAL A 18 -2.34 -24.77 -7.06
N ASN A 19 -3.56 -25.14 -7.43
CA ASN A 19 -3.92 -26.44 -8.01
C ASN A 19 -4.72 -26.26 -9.31
N GLU A 20 -5.16 -27.37 -9.91
CA GLU A 20 -5.89 -27.38 -11.18
C GLU A 20 -7.29 -26.72 -11.12
N ASP A 21 -7.89 -26.68 -9.93
CA ASP A 21 -9.16 -26.00 -9.67
C ASP A 21 -9.00 -24.49 -9.41
N THR A 22 -7.76 -24.02 -9.26
CA THR A 22 -7.51 -22.59 -9.02
C THR A 22 -7.88 -21.80 -10.27
N LEU A 23 -8.84 -20.88 -10.13
CA LEU A 23 -9.30 -20.01 -11.23
C LEU A 23 -8.61 -18.65 -11.22
N LEU A 24 -8.39 -18.09 -10.02
CA LEU A 24 -7.93 -16.73 -9.80
C LEU A 24 -6.99 -16.68 -8.61
N VAL A 25 -5.88 -15.96 -8.79
CA VAL A 25 -4.96 -15.53 -7.75
C VAL A 25 -5.03 -14.01 -7.67
N CYS A 26 -5.29 -13.48 -6.47
CA CYS A 26 -5.30 -12.04 -6.21
C CYS A 26 -4.20 -11.67 -5.23
N LEU A 27 -3.41 -10.66 -5.56
CA LEU A 27 -2.36 -10.13 -4.68
C LEU A 27 -2.32 -8.61 -4.78
N MET A 28 -2.42 -7.91 -3.66
CA MET A 28 -2.12 -6.48 -3.65
C MET A 28 -0.63 -6.25 -3.90
N ALA A 29 -0.25 -5.22 -4.65
CA ALA A 29 1.15 -4.90 -4.90
C ALA A 29 1.81 -4.24 -3.69
N VAL A 30 1.08 -3.42 -2.94
CA VAL A 30 1.55 -2.75 -1.71
C VAL A 30 0.46 -2.83 -0.66
N ASN A 31 0.84 -3.24 0.55
CA ASN A 31 -0.06 -3.21 1.69
C ASN A 31 -0.39 -1.78 2.13
N ASN A 32 -1.66 -1.44 2.21
CA ASN A 32 -2.13 -0.09 2.57
C ASN A 32 -2.01 0.26 4.05
N GLU A 33 -1.62 -0.69 4.93
CA GLU A 33 -1.39 -0.45 6.35
C GLU A 33 0.11 -0.36 6.63
N THR A 34 0.88 -1.39 6.26
CA THR A 34 2.30 -1.51 6.62
C THR A 34 3.25 -0.94 5.58
N GLY A 35 2.78 -0.74 4.35
CA GLY A 35 3.62 -0.37 3.20
C GLY A 35 4.42 -1.54 2.62
N ALA A 36 4.29 -2.78 3.12
CA ALA A 36 5.00 -3.93 2.59
C ALA A 36 4.71 -4.14 1.08
N VAL A 37 5.77 -4.21 0.28
CA VAL A 37 5.70 -4.48 -1.17
C VAL A 37 5.64 -5.99 -1.37
N GLN A 38 4.60 -6.45 -2.07
CA GLN A 38 4.38 -7.88 -2.30
C GLN A 38 5.16 -8.38 -3.52
N PRO A 39 5.52 -9.68 -3.56
CA PRO A 39 6.38 -10.22 -4.61
C PRO A 39 5.59 -10.53 -5.90
N VAL A 40 4.95 -9.52 -6.48
CA VAL A 40 4.06 -9.63 -7.64
C VAL A 40 4.74 -10.34 -8.81
N TYR A 41 5.97 -9.93 -9.16
CA TYR A 41 6.69 -10.52 -10.30
C TYR A 41 7.09 -11.97 -10.05
N LYS A 42 7.56 -12.30 -8.83
CA LYS A 42 7.88 -13.69 -8.46
C LYS A 42 6.64 -14.59 -8.54
N VAL A 43 5.48 -14.10 -8.10
CA VAL A 43 4.21 -14.83 -8.22
C VAL A 43 3.79 -14.98 -9.68
N ALA A 44 3.93 -13.94 -10.50
CA ALA A 44 3.63 -14.00 -11.94
C ALA A 44 4.50 -15.05 -12.65
N ASP A 45 5.82 -15.00 -12.45
CA ASP A 45 6.79 -15.92 -13.05
C ASP A 45 6.58 -17.35 -12.56
N GLY A 46 6.34 -17.52 -11.26
CA GLY A 46 6.05 -18.81 -10.65
C GLY A 46 4.76 -19.44 -11.18
N LEU A 47 3.71 -18.64 -11.40
CA LEU A 47 2.46 -19.11 -12.00
C LEU A 47 2.67 -19.57 -13.45
N ILE A 48 3.45 -18.84 -14.25
CA ILE A 48 3.82 -19.25 -15.61
C ILE A 48 4.54 -20.58 -15.57
N LYS A 49 5.60 -20.69 -14.77
CA LYS A 49 6.43 -21.89 -14.67
C LYS A 49 5.64 -23.10 -14.18
N ARG A 50 4.89 -22.96 -13.09
CA ARG A 50 4.16 -24.07 -12.45
C ARG A 50 2.97 -24.56 -13.26
N CYS A 51 2.40 -23.69 -14.09
CA CYS A 51 1.27 -24.02 -14.97
C CYS A 51 1.70 -24.25 -16.42
N GLN A 52 3.00 -24.45 -16.70
CA GLN A 52 3.47 -24.71 -18.04
C GLN A 52 2.80 -25.97 -18.62
N GLY A 53 2.23 -25.86 -19.82
CA GLY A 53 1.46 -26.93 -20.46
C GLY A 53 0.08 -27.20 -19.84
N LYS A 54 -0.35 -26.38 -18.87
CA LYS A 54 -1.66 -26.47 -18.21
C LYS A 54 -2.36 -25.10 -18.23
N ARG A 55 -3.63 -25.08 -17.81
CA ARG A 55 -4.36 -23.82 -17.63
C ARG A 55 -3.77 -23.05 -16.43
N LYS A 56 -3.14 -21.89 -16.68
CA LYS A 56 -2.73 -20.95 -15.63
C LYS A 56 -3.96 -20.26 -15.02
N PRO A 57 -4.07 -20.13 -13.69
CA PRO A 57 -5.08 -19.25 -13.11
C PRO A 57 -4.85 -17.80 -13.54
N LYS A 58 -5.93 -17.01 -13.57
CA LYS A 58 -5.83 -15.56 -13.77
C LYS A 58 -5.07 -14.95 -12.60
N PHE A 59 -4.20 -14.00 -12.88
CA PHE A 59 -3.50 -13.25 -11.84
C PHE A 59 -3.94 -11.79 -11.84
N HIS A 60 -4.60 -11.39 -10.76
CA HIS A 60 -5.06 -10.03 -10.53
C HIS A 60 -4.20 -9.33 -9.48
N VAL A 61 -3.75 -8.12 -9.82
CA VAL A 61 -2.95 -7.28 -8.93
C VAL A 61 -3.75 -6.08 -8.46
N ASP A 62 -3.96 -5.95 -7.15
CA ASP A 62 -4.44 -4.68 -6.61
C ASP A 62 -3.27 -3.69 -6.54
N ALA A 63 -3.21 -2.78 -7.53
CA ALA A 63 -2.14 -1.79 -7.67
C ALA A 63 -2.52 -0.43 -7.08
N VAL A 64 -3.60 -0.32 -6.30
CA VAL A 64 -4.13 0.96 -5.78
C VAL A 64 -3.11 1.73 -4.93
N GLN A 65 -2.26 1.03 -4.19
CA GLN A 65 -1.18 1.64 -3.40
C GLN A 65 0.21 1.58 -4.07
N ALA A 66 0.31 0.99 -5.26
CA ALA A 66 1.58 0.83 -5.97
C ALA A 66 1.73 1.82 -7.13
N ALA A 67 0.65 2.02 -7.90
CA ALA A 67 0.66 2.92 -9.05
C ALA A 67 1.17 4.31 -8.65
N GLY A 68 2.17 4.80 -9.37
CA GLY A 68 2.79 6.12 -9.17
C GLY A 68 3.56 6.31 -7.85
N LYS A 69 3.63 5.26 -7.02
CA LYS A 69 4.26 5.30 -5.69
C LYS A 69 5.53 4.47 -5.61
N ILE A 70 5.56 3.36 -6.34
CA ILE A 70 6.74 2.51 -6.50
C ILE A 70 6.90 2.13 -7.99
N PRO A 71 8.08 1.71 -8.43
CA PRO A 71 8.25 1.11 -9.75
C PRO A 71 7.30 -0.08 -9.95
N LEU A 72 6.44 -0.01 -10.97
CA LEU A 72 5.47 -1.06 -11.27
C LEU A 72 5.34 -1.24 -12.79
N GLN A 73 5.66 -2.44 -13.28
CA GLN A 73 5.55 -2.82 -14.67
C GLN A 73 4.33 -3.74 -14.86
N LEU A 74 3.19 -3.15 -15.22
CA LEU A 74 1.95 -3.90 -15.44
C LEU A 74 2.02 -4.86 -16.64
N SER A 75 2.88 -4.56 -17.61
CA SER A 75 3.13 -5.41 -18.78
C SER A 75 4.02 -6.62 -18.48
N HIS A 76 4.46 -6.81 -17.23
CA HIS A 76 5.25 -7.97 -16.85
C HIS A 76 4.49 -9.28 -17.19
N PRO A 77 5.12 -10.24 -17.88
CA PRO A 77 4.46 -11.49 -18.25
C PRO A 77 3.81 -12.19 -17.06
N GLY A 78 2.56 -12.63 -17.23
CA GLY A 78 1.84 -13.42 -16.22
C GLY A 78 0.88 -12.62 -15.36
N ILE A 79 0.97 -11.27 -15.34
CA ILE A 79 -0.08 -10.38 -14.81
C ILE A 79 -1.23 -10.33 -15.83
N ASP A 80 -2.43 -10.76 -15.44
CA ASP A 80 -3.60 -10.75 -16.33
C ASP A 80 -4.43 -9.47 -16.18
N SER A 81 -4.47 -8.89 -14.98
CA SER A 81 -5.20 -7.66 -14.72
C SER A 81 -4.65 -6.91 -13.51
N ALA A 82 -4.90 -5.59 -13.44
CA ALA A 82 -4.55 -4.80 -12.28
C ALA A 82 -5.53 -3.64 -12.01
N ALA A 83 -5.85 -3.39 -10.74
CA ALA A 83 -6.76 -2.31 -10.34
C ALA A 83 -6.00 -1.05 -9.88
N ILE A 84 -6.43 0.12 -10.35
CA ILE A 84 -5.89 1.44 -9.98
C ILE A 84 -7.05 2.37 -9.61
N SER A 85 -6.84 3.27 -8.64
CA SER A 85 -7.83 4.27 -8.25
C SER A 85 -7.26 5.69 -8.28
N ALA A 86 -8.00 6.61 -8.91
CA ALA A 86 -7.55 7.99 -9.11
C ALA A 86 -7.29 8.74 -7.80
N HIS A 87 -8.13 8.55 -6.79
CA HIS A 87 -7.99 9.24 -5.50
C HIS A 87 -6.76 8.80 -4.67
N LYS A 88 -6.02 7.78 -5.11
CA LYS A 88 -4.69 7.43 -4.58
C LYS A 88 -3.53 8.01 -5.40
N LEU A 89 -3.85 8.60 -6.55
CA LEU A 89 -2.98 9.34 -7.46
C LEU A 89 -3.32 10.84 -7.47
N ARG A 90 -3.87 11.36 -6.36
CA ARG A 90 -4.30 12.77 -6.20
C ARG A 90 -5.42 13.23 -7.17
N GLY A 91 -6.09 12.29 -7.84
CA GLY A 91 -7.27 12.55 -8.66
C GLY A 91 -8.57 12.52 -7.84
N PRO A 92 -9.73 12.71 -8.50
CA PRO A 92 -11.03 12.70 -7.84
C PRO A 92 -11.43 11.30 -7.36
N ARG A 93 -12.32 11.24 -6.37
CA ARG A 93 -13.03 10.01 -5.99
C ARG A 93 -14.06 9.65 -7.07
N GLY A 94 -14.41 8.37 -7.18
CA GLY A 94 -15.44 7.89 -8.11
C GLY A 94 -14.95 7.54 -9.52
N ILE A 95 -13.64 7.51 -9.75
CA ILE A 95 -13.03 7.02 -10.99
C ILE A 95 -11.81 6.14 -10.70
N GLY A 96 -11.62 5.11 -11.52
CA GLY A 96 -10.52 4.15 -11.44
C GLY A 96 -10.27 3.52 -12.80
N LEU A 97 -9.24 2.68 -12.87
CA LEU A 97 -8.83 1.97 -14.08
C LEU A 97 -8.60 0.51 -13.74
N LEU A 98 -9.12 -0.38 -14.59
CA LEU A 98 -8.80 -1.80 -14.58
C LEU A 98 -7.95 -2.11 -15.81
N TYR A 99 -6.65 -2.33 -15.58
CA TYR A 99 -5.76 -2.85 -16.60
C TYR A 99 -6.14 -4.30 -16.91
N LEU A 100 -6.19 -4.66 -18.20
CA LEU A 100 -6.38 -6.02 -18.67
C LEU A 100 -5.29 -6.33 -19.71
N ALA A 101 -4.44 -7.32 -19.44
CA ALA A 101 -3.40 -7.74 -20.39
C ALA A 101 -4.01 -8.36 -21.66
N LYS A 102 -5.18 -8.99 -21.52
CA LYS A 102 -6.03 -9.47 -22.61
C LYS A 102 -7.48 -9.15 -22.29
N ARG A 103 -8.25 -8.84 -23.32
CA ARG A 103 -9.70 -8.61 -23.21
C ARG A 103 -10.38 -9.77 -22.45
N GLN A 104 -11.26 -9.44 -21.51
CA GLN A 104 -12.04 -10.40 -20.72
C GLN A 104 -13.53 -10.26 -21.04
N GLU A 105 -14.35 -11.19 -20.57
CA GLU A 105 -15.80 -11.06 -20.65
C GLU A 105 -16.30 -10.01 -19.67
N SER A 106 -17.32 -9.24 -20.10
CA SER A 106 -17.91 -8.21 -19.26
C SER A 106 -18.79 -8.82 -18.17
N PHE A 107 -18.58 -8.39 -16.93
CA PHE A 107 -19.52 -8.64 -15.84
C PHE A 107 -20.80 -7.79 -15.97
N LEU A 108 -20.66 -6.55 -16.45
CA LEU A 108 -21.77 -5.60 -16.58
C LEU A 108 -22.30 -5.61 -18.02
N ARG A 109 -23.50 -6.18 -18.19
CA ARG A 109 -24.20 -6.16 -19.48
C ARG A 109 -24.98 -4.85 -19.62
N GLY A 110 -24.99 -4.29 -20.82
CA GLY A 110 -25.68 -3.04 -21.14
C GLY A 110 -25.18 -2.47 -22.46
N GLY A 111 -25.05 -1.15 -22.55
CA GLY A 111 -24.49 -0.49 -23.73
C GLY A 111 -23.04 -0.90 -24.03
N GLY A 112 -22.56 -0.55 -25.23
CA GLY A 112 -21.23 -0.89 -25.74
C GLY A 112 -20.07 -0.03 -25.24
N GLN A 113 -20.25 0.74 -24.15
CA GLN A 113 -19.20 1.61 -23.57
C GLN A 113 -17.97 0.81 -23.14
N GLU A 114 -16.80 1.47 -23.08
CA GLU A 114 -15.51 0.84 -22.77
C GLU A 114 -15.23 -0.37 -23.67
N GLY A 115 -15.61 -0.23 -24.95
CA GLY A 115 -15.56 -1.31 -25.94
C GLY A 115 -16.39 -2.53 -25.54
N GLY A 116 -17.49 -2.38 -24.80
CA GLY A 116 -18.37 -3.45 -24.33
C GLY A 116 -17.91 -4.17 -23.06
N LEU A 117 -16.87 -3.69 -22.37
CA LEU A 117 -16.35 -4.31 -21.13
C LEU A 117 -16.99 -3.78 -19.85
N ARG A 118 -17.51 -2.56 -19.88
CA ARG A 118 -18.10 -1.90 -18.72
C ARG A 118 -19.20 -0.97 -19.22
N ALA A 119 -20.43 -1.46 -19.18
CA ALA A 119 -21.60 -0.69 -19.59
C ALA A 119 -21.88 0.51 -18.67
N GLY A 120 -22.53 1.54 -19.23
CA GLY A 120 -22.99 2.74 -18.54
C GLY A 120 -22.23 3.99 -19.01
N THR A 121 -22.94 5.12 -19.08
CA THR A 121 -22.42 6.40 -19.56
C THR A 121 -21.10 6.76 -18.90
N GLU A 122 -20.13 7.15 -19.72
CA GLU A 122 -18.77 7.43 -19.31
C GLU A 122 -18.70 8.69 -18.43
N ASN A 123 -17.95 8.59 -17.33
CA ASN A 123 -17.56 9.77 -16.55
C ASN A 123 -16.38 10.46 -17.25
N VAL A 124 -16.65 11.18 -18.33
CA VAL A 124 -15.62 11.82 -19.18
C VAL A 124 -14.71 12.75 -18.38
N ALA A 125 -15.28 13.58 -17.50
CA ALA A 125 -14.50 14.47 -16.63
C ALA A 125 -13.58 13.70 -15.69
N GLY A 126 -14.08 12.61 -15.09
CA GLY A 126 -13.28 11.70 -14.27
C GLY A 126 -12.15 11.03 -15.06
N ALA A 127 -12.43 10.59 -16.28
CA ALA A 127 -11.45 9.95 -17.16
C ALA A 127 -10.30 10.92 -17.53
N LEU A 128 -10.62 12.16 -17.90
CA LEU A 128 -9.63 13.21 -18.17
C LEU A 128 -8.77 13.51 -16.93
N ALA A 129 -9.39 13.62 -15.76
CA ALA A 129 -8.67 13.86 -14.51
C ALA A 129 -7.73 12.69 -14.15
N LEU A 130 -8.17 11.45 -14.34
CA LEU A 130 -7.34 10.27 -14.11
C LEU A 130 -6.18 10.21 -15.12
N ALA A 131 -6.42 10.52 -16.41
CA ALA A 131 -5.37 10.56 -17.42
C ALA A 131 -4.25 11.55 -17.03
N ALA A 132 -4.60 12.79 -16.65
CA ALA A 132 -3.63 13.78 -16.18
C ALA A 132 -2.85 13.31 -14.92
N CYS A 133 -3.51 12.58 -14.01
CA CYS A 133 -2.84 12.00 -12.85
C CYS A 133 -1.87 10.88 -13.22
N LEU A 134 -2.23 10.02 -14.18
CA LEU A 134 -1.37 8.96 -14.68
C LEU A 134 -0.13 9.54 -15.38
N GLU A 135 -0.31 10.54 -16.24
CA GLU A 135 0.80 11.25 -16.90
C GLU A 135 1.75 11.84 -15.87
N LYS A 136 1.23 12.60 -14.90
CA LYS A 136 2.05 13.30 -13.91
C LYS A 136 2.73 12.36 -12.91
N TYR A 137 2.02 11.37 -12.38
CA TYR A 137 2.47 10.56 -11.24
C TYR A 137 2.94 9.16 -11.61
N VAL A 138 2.61 8.63 -12.78
CA VAL A 138 3.01 7.28 -13.19
C VAL A 138 4.00 7.30 -14.35
N ILE A 139 3.70 8.04 -15.42
CA ILE A 139 4.45 8.01 -16.68
C ILE A 139 5.61 9.02 -16.68
N SER A 140 5.45 10.16 -16.00
CA SER A 140 6.43 11.25 -15.99
C SER A 140 7.85 10.77 -15.67
N PRO A 141 8.88 11.20 -16.43
CA PRO A 141 10.26 10.81 -16.19
C PRO A 141 10.79 11.29 -14.83
N THR A 142 10.18 12.35 -14.27
CA THR A 142 10.51 12.85 -12.93
C THR A 142 10.01 11.96 -11.80
N ASN A 143 9.20 10.93 -12.09
CA ASN A 143 8.64 10.07 -11.06
C ASN A 143 9.70 9.26 -10.32
N SER A 144 10.71 8.76 -11.03
CA SER A 144 11.83 8.03 -10.43
C SER A 144 12.61 8.90 -9.43
N ALA A 145 12.84 10.17 -9.77
CA ALA A 145 13.49 11.12 -8.85
C ALA A 145 12.64 11.38 -7.59
N ARG A 146 11.31 11.54 -7.74
CA ARG A 146 10.40 11.69 -6.59
C ARG A 146 10.39 10.45 -5.70
N TYR A 147 10.38 9.26 -6.28
CA TYR A 147 10.44 8.00 -5.55
C TYR A 147 11.74 7.90 -4.73
N ASN A 148 12.89 8.19 -5.33
CA ASN A 148 14.18 8.17 -4.64
C ASN A 148 14.26 9.22 -3.52
N ALA A 149 13.83 10.45 -3.79
CA ALA A 149 13.79 11.49 -2.75
C ALA A 149 12.88 11.09 -1.57
N GLN A 150 11.72 10.48 -1.86
CA GLN A 150 10.82 10.00 -0.81
C GLN A 150 11.41 8.82 -0.02
N LEU A 151 12.20 7.93 -0.64
CA LEU A 151 12.90 6.87 0.07
C LEU A 151 13.82 7.46 1.15
N GLU A 152 14.63 8.47 0.81
CA GLU A 152 15.53 9.15 1.74
C GLU A 152 14.76 9.79 2.90
N THR A 153 13.75 10.61 2.59
CA THR A 153 12.91 11.26 3.60
C THR A 153 12.28 10.24 4.56
N THR A 154 11.85 9.10 4.02
CA THR A 154 11.18 8.07 4.83
C THR A 154 12.15 7.26 5.65
N ALA A 155 13.35 6.95 5.15
CA ALA A 155 14.40 6.29 5.92
C ALA A 155 14.81 7.17 7.11
N GLN A 156 14.98 8.48 6.88
CA GLN A 156 15.27 9.44 7.95
C GLN A 156 14.11 9.53 8.95
N PHE A 157 12.86 9.64 8.50
CA PHE A 157 11.70 9.63 9.39
C PHE A 157 11.60 8.34 10.23
N VAL A 158 11.84 7.17 9.63
CA VAL A 158 11.84 5.88 10.33
C VAL A 158 12.92 5.85 11.41
N LYS A 159 14.12 6.35 11.11
CA LYS A 159 15.21 6.49 12.08
C LYS A 159 14.79 7.39 13.25
N ASP A 160 14.28 8.58 12.98
CA ASP A 160 13.94 9.56 14.01
C ASP A 160 12.76 9.12 14.87
N ILE A 161 11.70 8.57 14.26
CA ILE A 161 10.54 8.09 15.01
C ILE A 161 10.88 6.85 15.85
N SER A 162 11.80 5.99 15.39
CA SER A 162 12.24 4.80 16.14
C SER A 162 13.11 5.16 17.35
N ALA A 163 13.75 6.32 17.36
CA ALA A 163 14.51 6.82 18.52
C ALA A 163 13.59 7.25 19.68
N LEU A 164 12.29 7.43 19.43
CA LEU A 164 11.32 7.77 20.46
C LEU A 164 11.06 6.57 21.38
N LYS A 165 11.39 6.69 22.67
CA LYS A 165 11.38 5.59 23.65
C LYS A 165 10.24 4.57 23.58
N GLY A 166 8.95 4.86 23.48
CA GLY A 166 7.91 3.80 23.44
C GLY A 166 7.57 3.30 22.03
N CYS A 167 8.36 3.66 21.01
CA CYS A 167 7.99 3.50 19.60
C CYS A 167 8.55 2.20 19.01
N LYS A 168 7.71 1.48 18.26
CA LYS A 168 8.13 0.30 17.49
C LYS A 168 7.59 0.40 16.07
N ILE A 169 8.49 0.34 15.09
CA ILE A 169 8.11 0.28 13.67
C ILE A 169 7.45 -1.07 13.39
N ILE A 170 6.45 -1.06 12.51
CA ILE A 170 5.75 -2.24 12.05
C ILE A 170 5.81 -2.28 10.52
N PRO A 171 6.46 -3.29 9.92
CA PRO A 171 7.18 -4.40 10.56
C PRO A 171 8.52 -3.97 11.17
N GLU A 172 8.94 -4.66 12.23
CA GLU A 172 10.16 -4.33 12.99
C GLU A 172 11.43 -4.32 12.12
N MET A 173 11.52 -5.21 11.13
CA MET A 173 12.68 -5.31 10.23
C MET A 173 12.95 -4.05 9.40
N ARG A 174 12.00 -3.11 9.32
CA ARG A 174 12.21 -1.84 8.62
C ARG A 174 13.06 -0.87 9.44
N THR A 175 13.18 -1.10 10.75
CA THR A 175 13.95 -0.25 11.65
C THR A 175 15.43 -0.31 11.28
N GLY A 176 16.05 0.85 11.06
CA GLY A 176 17.48 0.95 10.76
C GLY A 176 17.89 0.61 9.33
N LEU A 177 16.96 0.25 8.43
CA LEU A 177 17.27 0.08 7.01
C LEU A 177 17.61 1.42 6.37
N SER A 178 18.63 1.43 5.50
CA SER A 178 18.89 2.55 4.59
C SER A 178 17.77 2.71 3.56
N ALA A 179 17.80 3.82 2.81
CA ALA A 179 16.90 4.04 1.69
C ALA A 179 17.01 2.91 0.64
N GLU A 180 18.23 2.48 0.33
CA GLU A 180 18.53 1.41 -0.62
C GLU A 180 18.05 0.04 -0.12
N GLU A 181 18.29 -0.27 1.15
CA GLU A 181 17.86 -1.55 1.74
C GLU A 181 16.32 -1.64 1.85
N SER A 182 15.66 -0.51 2.11
CA SER A 182 14.19 -0.45 2.16
C SER A 182 13.55 -0.50 0.76
N ALA A 183 14.29 -0.14 -0.29
CA ALA A 183 13.76 -0.04 -1.65
C ALA A 183 13.27 -1.41 -2.14
N GLY A 184 12.04 -1.46 -2.66
CA GLY A 184 11.42 -2.70 -3.14
C GLY A 184 10.90 -3.65 -2.04
N LEU A 185 11.23 -3.41 -0.77
CA LEU A 185 10.63 -4.11 0.38
C LEU A 185 9.46 -3.35 0.99
N PHE A 186 9.59 -2.02 1.09
CA PHE A 186 8.57 -1.15 1.65
C PHE A 186 8.30 0.06 0.75
N SER A 187 7.03 0.45 0.66
CA SER A 187 6.62 1.72 0.06
C SER A 187 7.17 2.88 0.90
N PRO A 188 7.80 3.88 0.26
CA PRO A 188 8.29 5.05 0.98
C PRO A 188 7.13 6.03 1.31
N TRP A 189 5.89 5.71 0.97
CA TRP A 189 4.74 6.58 1.23
C TRP A 189 3.93 6.17 2.45
N ILE A 190 4.28 5.05 3.08
CA ILE A 190 3.50 4.45 4.17
C ILE A 190 4.47 3.96 5.23
N VAL A 191 4.31 4.43 6.47
CA VAL A 191 5.02 3.91 7.66
C VAL A 191 3.98 3.58 8.71
N GLN A 192 4.09 2.43 9.34
CA GLN A 192 3.27 2.06 10.49
C GLN A 192 4.16 1.92 11.71
N ALA A 193 3.71 2.46 12.84
CA ALA A 193 4.41 2.36 14.10
C ALA A 193 3.41 2.27 15.26
N SER A 194 3.81 1.61 16.33
CA SER A 194 3.04 1.51 17.58
C SER A 194 3.73 2.27 18.69
N PHE A 195 2.94 2.87 19.59
CA PHE A 195 3.43 3.64 20.72
C PHE A 195 2.96 3.02 22.03
N ASP A 196 3.88 2.49 22.83
CA ASP A 196 3.55 1.82 24.08
C ASP A 196 2.71 2.73 25.00
N GLY A 197 1.60 2.19 25.52
CA GLY A 197 0.68 2.85 26.45
C GLY A 197 -0.21 3.96 25.88
N ILE A 198 -0.15 4.24 24.58
CA ILE A 198 -1.05 5.22 23.95
C ILE A 198 -1.92 4.51 22.90
N PRO A 199 -3.23 4.33 23.15
CA PRO A 199 -4.14 3.75 22.17
C PRO A 199 -4.10 4.54 20.86
N GLY A 200 -4.13 3.84 19.72
CA GLY A 200 -3.95 4.49 18.41
C GLY A 200 -4.97 5.59 18.14
N GLU A 201 -6.23 5.42 18.57
CA GLU A 201 -7.27 6.44 18.42
C GLU A 201 -7.00 7.69 19.25
N VAL A 202 -6.39 7.54 20.42
CA VAL A 202 -5.97 8.66 21.28
C VAL A 202 -4.82 9.40 20.60
N MET A 203 -3.84 8.68 20.06
CA MET A 203 -2.73 9.28 19.30
C MET A 203 -3.24 10.08 18.08
N VAL A 204 -4.19 9.52 17.31
CA VAL A 204 -4.80 10.22 16.17
C VAL A 204 -5.48 11.52 16.60
N ARG A 205 -6.26 11.50 17.69
CA ARG A 205 -6.94 12.71 18.20
C ARG A 205 -5.95 13.76 18.70
N ALA A 206 -4.96 13.36 19.50
CA ALA A 206 -3.95 14.26 20.04
C ALA A 206 -3.10 14.92 18.93
N LEU A 207 -2.76 14.17 17.88
CA LEU A 207 -2.08 14.72 16.70
C LEU A 207 -2.99 15.64 15.89
N SER A 208 -4.28 15.32 15.77
CA SER A 208 -5.26 16.18 15.09
C SER A 208 -5.41 17.54 15.76
N GLU A 209 -5.37 17.61 17.09
CA GLU A 209 -5.38 18.88 17.84
C GLU A 209 -4.14 19.73 17.57
N LYS A 210 -3.02 19.09 17.22
CA LYS A 210 -1.78 19.74 16.79
C LYS A 210 -1.70 19.99 15.28
N GLY A 211 -2.78 19.73 14.53
CA GLY A 211 -2.86 19.99 13.09
C GLY A 211 -2.37 18.84 12.19
N PHE A 212 -2.05 17.67 12.74
CA PHE A 212 -1.59 16.51 11.96
C PHE A 212 -2.71 15.50 11.69
N SER A 213 -2.82 15.06 10.43
CA SER A 213 -3.78 14.03 10.03
C SER A 213 -3.09 12.69 9.80
N ILE A 214 -3.35 11.72 10.69
CA ILE A 214 -2.87 10.34 10.58
C ILE A 214 -4.02 9.33 10.70
N SER A 215 -3.76 8.05 10.46
CA SER A 215 -4.77 6.99 10.59
C SER A 215 -4.34 5.96 11.61
N THR A 216 -5.26 5.26 12.27
CA THR A 216 -4.90 4.08 13.07
C THR A 216 -4.56 2.88 12.18
N GLY A 217 -5.19 2.75 11.00
CA GLY A 217 -5.06 1.62 10.07
C GLY A 217 -6.03 1.73 8.90
N SER A 218 -6.60 0.62 8.43
CA SER A 218 -7.71 0.68 7.46
C SER A 218 -8.91 1.40 8.07
N ALA A 219 -9.34 2.52 7.46
CA ALA A 219 -10.42 3.38 7.96
C ALA A 219 -11.76 2.64 8.20
N CYS A 220 -11.93 1.46 7.60
CA CYS A 220 -13.09 0.59 7.80
C CYS A 220 -13.11 -0.16 9.15
N SER A 221 -12.05 -0.08 9.97
CA SER A 221 -12.00 -0.72 11.29
C SER A 221 -12.58 0.13 12.42
N ALA A 222 -13.14 1.33 12.16
CA ALA A 222 -13.73 2.21 13.17
C ALA A 222 -14.86 1.56 14.01
N LYS A 223 -15.36 0.38 13.61
CA LYS A 223 -16.34 -0.43 14.36
C LYS A 223 -15.85 -1.83 14.76
N LYS A 224 -14.61 -2.22 14.44
CA LYS A 224 -14.05 -3.56 14.72
C LYS A 224 -12.73 -3.45 15.47
N LEU A 225 -12.69 -4.03 16.67
CA LEU A 225 -11.49 -4.17 17.50
C LEU A 225 -10.39 -5.06 16.88
N SER A 226 -10.69 -5.77 15.80
CA SER A 226 -9.74 -6.65 15.11
C SER A 226 -8.83 -5.86 14.17
N ARG A 227 -7.54 -6.22 14.14
CA ARG A 227 -6.51 -5.69 13.22
C ARG A 227 -6.02 -6.83 12.32
N PRO A 228 -6.80 -7.28 11.32
CA PRO A 228 -6.57 -8.58 10.67
C PRO A 228 -5.20 -8.71 10.02
N ILE A 229 -4.66 -7.62 9.47
CA ILE A 229 -3.34 -7.61 8.82
C ILE A 229 -2.23 -7.77 9.88
N LEU A 230 -2.29 -6.99 10.97
CA LEU A 230 -1.32 -7.07 12.06
C LEU A 230 -1.39 -8.42 12.78
N GLU A 231 -2.60 -8.93 13.01
CA GLU A 231 -2.84 -10.27 13.56
C GLU A 231 -2.27 -11.36 12.65
N ALA A 232 -2.45 -11.24 11.33
CA ALA A 232 -1.90 -12.19 10.37
C ALA A 232 -0.35 -12.18 10.34
N MET A 233 0.27 -11.03 10.62
CA MET A 233 1.72 -10.88 10.81
C MET A 233 2.21 -11.37 12.18
N GLY A 234 1.32 -11.78 13.09
CA GLY A 234 1.65 -12.22 14.43
C GLY A 234 1.98 -11.08 15.40
N ILE A 235 1.57 -9.85 15.10
CA ILE A 235 1.70 -8.70 16.01
C ILE A 235 0.76 -8.91 17.20
N LYS A 236 1.28 -8.73 18.42
CA LYS A 236 0.49 -8.88 19.65
C LYS A 236 -0.65 -7.87 19.70
N LYS A 237 -1.79 -8.27 20.28
CA LYS A 237 -2.99 -7.42 20.38
C LYS A 237 -2.71 -6.06 21.03
N ASP A 238 -1.92 -6.04 22.10
CA ASP A 238 -1.57 -4.82 22.81
C ASP A 238 -0.80 -3.83 21.90
N GLN A 239 0.18 -4.33 21.14
CA GLN A 239 0.92 -3.53 20.17
C GLN A 239 0.04 -3.09 18.99
N ALA A 240 -0.83 -3.97 18.49
CA ALA A 240 -1.75 -3.66 17.40
C ALA A 240 -2.79 -2.59 17.80
N SER A 241 -3.16 -2.52 19.09
CA SER A 241 -4.08 -1.51 19.63
C SER A 241 -3.49 -0.10 19.67
N THR A 242 -2.17 0.02 19.77
CA THR A 242 -1.45 1.31 19.81
C THR A 242 -0.83 1.71 18.46
N ALA A 243 -1.04 0.88 17.42
CA ALA A 243 -0.51 1.14 16.09
C ALA A 243 -1.23 2.31 15.39
N VAL A 244 -0.43 3.18 14.77
CA VAL A 244 -0.86 4.24 13.86
C VAL A 244 -0.05 4.20 12.57
N ARG A 245 -0.67 4.67 11.50
CA ARG A 245 -0.12 4.75 10.15
C ARG A 245 0.09 6.20 9.75
N PHE A 246 1.33 6.49 9.38
CA PHE A 246 1.75 7.71 8.70
C PHE A 246 1.72 7.45 7.20
N SER A 247 1.11 8.35 6.45
CA SER A 247 1.03 8.25 5.01
C SER A 247 1.40 9.57 4.39
N PHE A 248 2.43 9.57 3.56
CA PHE A 248 3.02 10.77 3.00
C PHE A 248 2.45 11.08 1.63
N GLY A 249 2.45 12.37 1.28
CA GLY A 249 2.12 12.85 -0.05
C GLY A 249 3.33 13.51 -0.70
N THR A 250 3.25 13.80 -2.00
CA THR A 250 4.34 14.44 -2.76
C THR A 250 4.68 15.86 -2.30
N GLU A 251 3.91 16.42 -1.36
CA GLU A 251 4.09 17.76 -0.80
C GLU A 251 4.55 17.72 0.66
N THR A 252 4.69 16.54 1.26
CA THR A 252 5.25 16.42 2.61
C THR A 252 6.73 16.81 2.59
N THR A 253 7.11 17.78 3.42
CA THR A 253 8.50 18.25 3.51
C THR A 253 9.24 17.66 4.71
N ALA A 254 10.56 17.87 4.77
CA ALA A 254 11.36 17.46 5.92
C ALA A 254 10.93 18.23 7.18
N GLU A 255 10.57 19.51 7.03
CA GLU A 255 10.05 20.36 8.12
C GLU A 255 8.75 19.79 8.70
N ASP A 256 7.83 19.32 7.84
CA ASP A 256 6.60 18.66 8.29
C ASP A 256 6.90 17.42 9.13
N THR A 257 7.86 16.59 8.67
CA THR A 257 8.24 15.37 9.39
C THR A 257 8.92 15.70 10.73
N ASN A 258 9.76 16.73 10.78
CA ASN A 258 10.42 17.17 12.01
C ASN A 258 9.38 17.72 13.02
N ALA A 259 8.44 18.55 12.56
CA ALA A 259 7.36 19.06 13.39
C ALA A 259 6.47 17.92 13.92
N LEU A 260 6.23 16.89 13.12
CA LEU A 260 5.50 15.68 13.56
C LEU A 260 6.26 14.93 14.66
N ILE A 261 7.58 14.75 14.53
CA ILE A 261 8.40 14.10 15.57
C ILE A 261 8.38 14.90 16.88
N GLN A 262 8.46 16.23 16.79
CA GLN A 262 8.32 17.10 17.96
C GLN A 262 6.95 16.94 18.63
N ALA A 263 5.87 17.00 17.85
CA ALA A 263 4.51 16.81 18.34
C ALA A 263 4.31 15.45 19.02
N LEU A 264 4.84 14.38 18.42
CA LEU A 264 4.85 13.03 19.01
C LEU A 264 5.59 13.01 20.35
N THR A 265 6.73 13.69 20.45
CA THR A 265 7.53 13.78 21.68
C THR A 265 6.75 14.48 22.79
N GLU A 266 6.12 15.62 22.49
CA GLU A 266 5.30 16.37 23.42
C GLU A 266 4.08 15.57 23.90
N ILE A 267 3.37 14.91 22.98
CA ILE A 267 2.22 14.05 23.33
C ILE A 267 2.67 12.95 24.27
N ARG A 268 3.78 12.26 23.98
CA ARG A 268 4.28 11.17 24.82
C ARG A 268 4.66 11.65 26.23
N ALA A 269 5.21 12.86 26.36
CA ALA A 269 5.51 13.44 27.67
C ALA A 269 4.26 13.63 28.55
N LEU A 270 3.10 13.96 27.94
CA LEU A 270 1.83 14.09 28.67
C LEU A 270 1.34 12.77 29.27
N PHE A 271 1.60 11.65 28.60
CA PHE A 271 1.23 10.32 29.09
C PHE A 271 2.24 9.74 30.10
N LYS A 272 3.34 10.45 30.40
CA LYS A 272 4.41 10.05 31.34
C LYS A 272 5.11 8.72 30.98
N ILE A 273 5.33 8.44 29.68
CA ILE A 273 5.96 7.20 29.16
C ILE A 273 7.30 7.43 28.46
#